data_AF-A0A923M7K8-F1
#
_entry.id   AF-A0A923M7K8-F1
#
_cell.length_a   1.000
_cell.length_b   1.000
_cell.length_c   1.000
_cell.angle_alpha   90.00
_cell.angle_beta   90.00
_cell.angle_gamma   90.00
#
_symmetry.space_group_name_H-M   'P 1'
#
loop_
_entity.id
_entity.type
_entity.pdbx_description
1 polymer ?
#
loop_
_entity_poly.entity_id
_entity_poly.type
_entity_poly.pdbx_seq_one_letter_code
_entity_poly.pdbx_strand_id
1 'polypeptide(L)'
;MKRIALAAAAALLVFNASAQDGKATYEGGCVACHGTGVLGAPKAGDTAAWKARLAAAGSMAGLVASAKAGKGAMPPKGAMPAITDAQLAGAVAYMVGQAGTATAQAAKPAPAAAPAPAAVAAAKPAAPAPAPAAPAPVAAAPVAAPAPAPVAAVQVAAPQGVNSFNRLLRPPSQRNRPPAEDGIHDPGNDGTHALQPPLAAFNDLSRSNAGNRVDWVKSLRENRITPRADKVNAATQPMVMDLNIVREVKGSMPDVVYPHKQHTEWLDCSNCHPAIFKPQKGANQISMASILLGEACGTCHGKVAFPVSECRLCHSKPKQAAPATAAAEGTAAKQ
;
A
#
# COMPACT_ATOMS: atom_id res chain seq x y z
N MET A 1 -59.55 -28.30 -9.20
CA MET A 1 -58.71 -27.13 -8.85
C MET A 1 -57.39 -27.60 -8.24
N LYS A 2 -56.23 -27.45 -8.91
CA LYS A 2 -54.82 -27.61 -8.39
C LYS A 2 -53.80 -27.79 -9.55
N ARG A 3 -53.42 -26.75 -10.32
CA ARG A 3 -52.20 -26.72 -11.21
C ARG A 3 -51.78 -25.29 -11.66
N ILE A 4 -51.67 -24.30 -10.75
CA ILE A 4 -51.20 -22.93 -11.12
C ILE A 4 -50.23 -22.32 -10.07
N ALA A 5 -49.37 -23.13 -9.45
CA ALA A 5 -48.52 -22.69 -8.32
C ALA A 5 -47.02 -22.99 -8.47
N LEU A 6 -46.53 -23.36 -9.66
CA LEU A 6 -45.09 -23.67 -9.89
C LEU A 6 -44.34 -22.67 -10.79
N ALA A 7 -45.01 -21.78 -11.52
CA ALA A 7 -44.34 -20.87 -12.46
C ALA A 7 -43.66 -19.65 -11.79
N ALA A 8 -44.17 -19.18 -10.64
CA ALA A 8 -43.70 -17.96 -9.99
C ALA A 8 -42.31 -18.10 -9.33
N ALA A 9 -41.98 -19.29 -8.81
CA ALA A 9 -40.71 -19.53 -8.12
C ALA A 9 -39.50 -19.52 -9.08
N ALA A 10 -39.67 -20.03 -10.31
CA ALA A 10 -38.62 -20.00 -11.34
C ALA A 10 -38.29 -18.57 -11.78
N ALA A 11 -39.28 -17.69 -11.92
CA ALA A 11 -39.06 -16.31 -12.34
C ALA A 11 -38.24 -15.49 -11.34
N LEU A 12 -38.46 -15.65 -10.02
CA LEU A 12 -37.67 -14.93 -9.01
C LEU A 12 -36.21 -15.40 -8.92
N LEU A 13 -35.92 -16.67 -9.20
CA LEU A 13 -34.55 -17.20 -9.17
C LEU A 13 -33.69 -16.65 -10.32
N VAL A 14 -34.27 -16.51 -11.53
CA VAL A 14 -33.55 -16.02 -12.72
C VAL A 14 -33.18 -14.52 -12.61
N PHE A 15 -34.03 -13.70 -12.00
CA PHE A 15 -33.72 -12.29 -11.74
C PHE A 15 -32.58 -12.10 -10.72
N ASN A 16 -32.50 -12.95 -9.69
CA ASN A 16 -31.41 -12.85 -8.70
C ASN A 16 -30.06 -13.34 -9.28
N ALA A 17 -30.06 -14.41 -10.08
CA ALA A 17 -28.85 -14.87 -10.78
C ALA A 17 -28.26 -13.79 -11.69
N SER A 18 -29.08 -13.21 -12.58
CA SER A 18 -28.64 -12.18 -13.52
C SER A 18 -28.18 -10.87 -12.86
N ALA A 19 -28.71 -10.51 -11.69
CA ALA A 19 -28.23 -9.38 -10.90
C ALA A 19 -26.85 -9.66 -10.25
N GLN A 20 -26.61 -10.89 -9.80
CA GLN A 20 -25.34 -11.28 -9.17
C GLN A 20 -24.20 -11.44 -10.20
N ASP A 21 -24.49 -12.03 -11.36
CA ASP A 21 -23.57 -12.07 -12.51
C ASP A 21 -23.31 -10.66 -13.08
N GLY A 22 -24.33 -9.81 -13.06
CA GLY A 22 -24.23 -8.39 -13.42
C GLY A 22 -23.32 -7.60 -12.49
N LYS A 23 -23.39 -7.85 -11.17
CA LYS A 23 -22.47 -7.26 -10.18
C LYS A 23 -21.02 -7.70 -10.44
N ALA A 24 -20.77 -8.99 -10.64
CA ALA A 24 -19.42 -9.50 -10.92
C ALA A 24 -18.83 -8.89 -12.21
N THR A 25 -19.63 -8.79 -13.27
CA THR A 25 -19.23 -8.15 -14.54
C THR A 25 -18.99 -6.64 -14.38
N TYR A 26 -19.77 -5.98 -13.53
CA TYR A 26 -19.55 -4.57 -13.19
C TYR A 26 -18.24 -4.35 -12.44
N GLU A 27 -17.98 -5.16 -11.40
CA GLU A 27 -16.75 -5.07 -10.59
C GLU A 27 -15.49 -5.48 -11.37
N GLY A 28 -15.62 -6.40 -12.34
CA GLY A 28 -14.52 -6.85 -13.20
C GLY A 28 -14.00 -5.81 -14.21
N GLY A 29 -14.70 -4.69 -14.42
CA GLY A 29 -14.17 -3.61 -15.28
C GLY A 29 -15.05 -2.37 -15.43
N CYS A 30 -16.38 -2.49 -15.41
CA CYS A 30 -17.26 -1.32 -15.57
C CYS A 30 -17.03 -0.27 -14.46
N VAL A 31 -16.77 -0.74 -13.23
CA VAL A 31 -16.52 0.10 -12.04
C VAL A 31 -15.33 1.04 -12.21
N ALA A 32 -14.35 0.70 -13.06
CA ALA A 32 -13.16 1.54 -13.29
C ALA A 32 -13.53 2.95 -13.78
N CYS A 33 -14.60 3.07 -14.59
CA CYS A 33 -15.14 4.35 -15.03
C CYS A 33 -16.45 4.72 -14.31
N HIS A 34 -17.36 3.76 -14.16
CA HIS A 34 -18.71 4.00 -13.61
C HIS A 34 -18.78 4.02 -12.08
N GLY A 35 -17.70 3.69 -11.35
CA GLY A 35 -17.68 3.84 -9.88
C GLY A 35 -17.55 5.31 -9.44
N THR A 36 -16.70 6.09 -10.12
CA THR A 36 -16.39 7.49 -9.77
C THR A 36 -16.80 8.51 -10.83
N GLY A 37 -17.23 8.05 -12.01
CA GLY A 37 -17.65 8.92 -13.12
C GLY A 37 -16.50 9.47 -13.95
N VAL A 38 -15.46 8.65 -14.17
CA VAL A 38 -14.28 9.01 -14.97
C VAL A 38 -14.71 9.47 -16.37
N LEU A 39 -14.11 10.56 -16.86
CA LEU A 39 -14.43 11.19 -18.16
C LEU A 39 -15.92 11.51 -18.37
N GLY A 40 -16.68 11.74 -17.28
CA GLY A 40 -18.12 12.03 -17.35
C GLY A 40 -19.03 10.80 -17.46
N ALA A 41 -18.50 9.60 -17.20
CA ALA A 41 -19.31 8.39 -17.10
C ALA A 41 -20.41 8.54 -16.02
N PRO A 42 -21.64 8.02 -16.25
CA PRO A 42 -22.66 8.00 -15.22
C PRO A 42 -22.21 7.10 -14.06
N LYS A 43 -22.22 7.64 -12.83
CA LYS A 43 -21.89 6.88 -11.63
C LYS A 43 -22.96 5.83 -11.35
N ALA A 44 -22.59 4.58 -11.06
CA ALA A 44 -23.53 3.62 -10.50
C ALA A 44 -24.10 4.19 -9.18
N GLY A 45 -25.44 4.24 -9.07
CA GLY A 45 -26.11 4.94 -7.96
C GLY A 45 -26.61 6.36 -8.26
N ASP A 46 -26.17 7.02 -9.33
CA ASP A 46 -26.66 8.37 -9.68
C ASP A 46 -28.03 8.32 -10.39
N THR A 47 -29.09 8.38 -9.59
CA THR A 47 -30.49 8.29 -10.04
C THR A 47 -30.83 9.32 -11.13
N ALA A 48 -30.29 10.54 -11.06
CA ALA A 48 -30.58 11.58 -12.03
C ALA A 48 -29.87 11.29 -13.36
N ALA A 49 -28.57 10.94 -13.31
CA ALA A 49 -27.77 10.61 -14.48
C ALA A 49 -28.29 9.37 -15.23
N TRP A 50 -28.80 8.35 -14.52
CA TRP A 50 -29.36 7.14 -15.12
C TRP A 50 -30.78 7.35 -15.66
N LYS A 51 -31.65 8.09 -14.97
CA LYS A 51 -32.99 8.43 -15.52
C LYS A 51 -32.89 9.20 -16.84
N ALA A 52 -32.03 10.21 -16.91
CA ALA A 52 -31.81 10.98 -18.13
C ALA A 52 -31.28 10.11 -19.30
N ARG A 53 -30.35 9.18 -18.99
CA ARG A 53 -29.79 8.26 -19.99
C ARG A 53 -30.78 7.19 -20.45
N LEU A 54 -31.60 6.64 -19.55
CA LEU A 54 -32.64 5.68 -19.90
C LEU A 54 -33.70 6.32 -20.79
N ALA A 55 -34.12 7.56 -20.50
CA ALA A 55 -35.01 8.34 -21.36
C ALA A 55 -34.38 8.58 -22.76
N ALA A 56 -33.12 9.02 -22.82
CA ALA A 56 -32.41 9.25 -24.08
C ALA A 56 -32.12 7.98 -24.90
N ALA A 57 -32.10 6.81 -24.26
CA ALA A 57 -31.91 5.51 -24.92
C ALA A 57 -33.23 4.77 -25.22
N GLY A 58 -34.37 5.30 -24.77
CA GLY A 58 -35.71 4.72 -24.90
C GLY A 58 -35.98 3.44 -24.10
N SER A 59 -34.96 2.64 -23.80
CA SER A 59 -35.09 1.38 -23.07
C SER A 59 -33.77 0.88 -22.49
N MET A 60 -33.84 -0.13 -21.61
CA MET A 60 -32.65 -0.87 -21.13
C MET A 60 -31.90 -1.54 -22.29
N ALA A 61 -32.62 -2.06 -23.31
CA ALA A 61 -31.99 -2.63 -24.50
C ALA A 61 -31.21 -1.57 -25.30
N GLY A 62 -31.71 -0.33 -25.38
CA GLY A 62 -31.00 0.80 -25.96
C GLY A 62 -29.72 1.18 -25.21
N LEU A 63 -29.74 1.13 -23.87
CA LEU A 63 -28.52 1.32 -23.05
C LEU A 63 -27.49 0.20 -23.30
N VAL A 64 -27.92 -1.06 -23.37
CA VAL A 64 -27.04 -2.19 -23.67
C VAL A 64 -26.47 -2.10 -25.08
N ALA A 65 -27.27 -1.70 -26.08
CA ALA A 65 -26.80 -1.46 -27.43
C ALA A 65 -25.74 -0.33 -27.49
N SER A 66 -25.98 0.78 -26.79
CA SER A 66 -25.00 1.87 -26.67
C SER A 66 -23.72 1.45 -25.95
N ALA A 67 -23.81 0.58 -24.94
CA ALA A 67 -22.64 0.04 -24.24
C ALA A 67 -21.87 -0.98 -25.09
N LYS A 68 -22.58 -1.77 -25.91
CA LYS A 68 -21.98 -2.75 -26.84
C LYS A 68 -21.22 -2.05 -27.97
N ALA A 69 -21.79 -1.00 -28.55
CA ALA A 69 -21.17 -0.21 -29.61
C ALA A 69 -20.08 0.76 -29.09
N GLY A 70 -20.15 1.16 -27.82
CA GLY A 70 -19.36 2.27 -27.28
C GLY A 70 -20.00 3.64 -27.59
N LYS A 71 -19.67 4.66 -26.79
CA LYS A 71 -20.19 6.03 -26.98
C LYS A 71 -19.28 7.07 -26.33
N GLY A 72 -18.75 8.00 -27.11
CA GLY A 72 -17.80 9.02 -26.63
C GLY A 72 -16.56 8.36 -26.02
N ALA A 73 -16.27 8.69 -24.76
CA ALA A 73 -15.15 8.09 -24.02
C ALA A 73 -15.41 6.65 -23.52
N MET A 74 -16.62 6.10 -23.66
CA MET A 74 -16.93 4.72 -23.28
C MET A 74 -16.58 3.75 -24.43
N PRO A 75 -15.60 2.84 -24.28
CA PRO A 75 -15.22 1.91 -25.34
C PRO A 75 -16.29 0.83 -25.58
N PRO A 76 -16.29 0.15 -26.75
CA PRO A 76 -17.15 -0.98 -27.02
C PRO A 76 -17.05 -2.05 -25.93
N LYS A 77 -18.19 -2.57 -25.47
CA LYS A 77 -18.32 -3.52 -24.34
C LYS A 77 -17.57 -3.07 -23.06
N GLY A 78 -17.38 -1.77 -22.85
CA GLY A 78 -16.63 -1.24 -21.69
C GLY A 78 -15.17 -1.69 -21.65
N ALA A 79 -14.52 -1.84 -22.82
CA ALA A 79 -13.16 -2.35 -22.99
C ALA A 79 -12.96 -3.83 -22.56
N MET A 80 -14.03 -4.58 -22.33
CA MET A 80 -13.98 -6.00 -22.02
C MET A 80 -14.48 -6.82 -23.24
N PRO A 81 -13.62 -7.15 -24.22
CA PRO A 81 -14.06 -7.87 -25.42
C PRO A 81 -14.58 -9.28 -25.13
N ALA A 82 -14.12 -9.90 -24.03
CA ALA A 82 -14.46 -11.26 -23.64
C ALA A 82 -15.85 -11.43 -22.98
N ILE A 83 -16.55 -10.36 -22.61
CA ILE A 83 -17.88 -10.51 -21.96
C ILE A 83 -18.97 -10.81 -22.99
N THR A 84 -19.85 -11.73 -22.62
CA THR A 84 -21.07 -12.03 -23.36
C THR A 84 -22.03 -10.84 -23.32
N ASP A 85 -22.94 -10.77 -24.28
CA ASP A 85 -23.96 -9.72 -24.31
C ASP A 85 -24.92 -9.82 -23.10
N ALA A 86 -25.10 -11.03 -22.54
CA ALA A 86 -25.86 -11.27 -21.31
C ALA A 86 -25.16 -10.69 -20.07
N GLN A 87 -23.84 -10.90 -19.93
CA GLN A 87 -23.03 -10.29 -18.86
C GLN A 87 -23.04 -8.76 -18.96
N LEU A 88 -22.91 -8.21 -20.17
CA LEU A 88 -23.04 -6.77 -20.42
C LEU A 88 -24.44 -6.25 -20.00
N ALA A 89 -25.52 -6.95 -20.38
CA ALA A 89 -26.86 -6.58 -19.99
C ALA A 89 -27.08 -6.63 -18.47
N GLY A 90 -26.55 -7.65 -17.79
CA GLY A 90 -26.55 -7.75 -16.33
C GLY A 90 -25.80 -6.60 -15.67
N ALA A 91 -24.62 -6.21 -16.17
CA ALA A 91 -23.85 -5.09 -15.64
C ALA A 91 -24.59 -3.75 -15.80
N VAL A 92 -25.23 -3.50 -16.95
CA VAL A 92 -26.06 -2.30 -17.15
C VAL A 92 -27.28 -2.31 -16.23
N ALA A 93 -27.95 -3.45 -16.06
CA ALA A 93 -29.07 -3.59 -15.12
C ALA A 93 -28.63 -3.34 -13.67
N TYR A 94 -27.46 -3.84 -13.26
CA TYR A 94 -26.90 -3.63 -11.92
C TYR A 94 -26.58 -2.15 -11.64
N MET A 95 -25.97 -1.44 -12.59
CA MET A 95 -25.67 0.00 -12.44
C MET A 95 -26.92 0.87 -12.32
N VAL A 96 -27.96 0.57 -13.13
CA VAL A 96 -29.26 1.23 -13.06
C VAL A 96 -30.02 0.86 -11.78
N GLY A 97 -29.95 -0.40 -11.35
CA GLY A 97 -30.58 -0.90 -10.13
C GLY A 97 -30.04 -0.25 -8.86
N GLN A 98 -28.72 -0.06 -8.75
CA GLN A 98 -28.12 0.72 -7.66
C GLN A 98 -28.61 2.16 -7.60
N ALA A 99 -29.02 2.74 -8.74
CA ALA A 99 -29.59 4.07 -8.81
C ALA A 99 -31.05 4.15 -8.29
N GLY A 100 -31.65 3.02 -7.91
CA GLY A 100 -32.99 2.92 -7.34
C GLY A 100 -33.07 2.58 -5.84
N THR A 101 -31.94 2.22 -5.19
CA THR A 101 -31.94 1.71 -3.79
C THR A 101 -31.34 2.67 -2.76
N ALA A 102 -31.04 3.92 -3.15
CA ALA A 102 -30.35 4.91 -2.33
C ALA A 102 -31.24 5.63 -1.28
N THR A 103 -32.00 4.87 -0.45
CA THR A 103 -32.65 5.40 0.77
C THR A 103 -32.52 4.48 1.99
N ALA A 104 -31.38 3.81 2.17
CA ALA A 104 -30.92 3.32 3.48
C ALA A 104 -29.49 2.76 3.42
N GLN A 105 -28.47 3.54 3.81
CA GLN A 105 -27.25 3.01 4.45
C GLN A 105 -26.33 4.13 4.99
N ALA A 106 -26.73 4.67 6.14
CA ALA A 106 -25.79 5.11 7.16
C ALA A 106 -25.79 4.08 8.30
N ALA A 107 -25.28 2.86 8.02
CA ALA A 107 -25.00 1.83 9.03
C ALA A 107 -24.07 0.76 8.45
N LYS A 108 -23.02 0.42 9.19
CA LYS A 108 -22.07 -0.66 8.92
C LYS A 108 -22.73 -2.03 9.17
N PRO A 109 -22.75 -2.96 8.21
CA PRO A 109 -22.97 -4.37 8.52
C PRO A 109 -21.75 -4.93 9.27
N ALA A 110 -21.98 -5.61 10.39
CA ALA A 110 -20.95 -6.43 11.04
C ALA A 110 -20.73 -7.72 10.21
N PRO A 111 -19.51 -8.29 10.19
CA PRO A 111 -19.24 -9.52 9.46
C PRO A 111 -19.96 -10.72 10.10
N ALA A 112 -20.58 -11.56 9.28
CA ALA A 112 -21.11 -12.86 9.68
C ALA A 112 -19.96 -13.85 9.97
N ALA A 113 -20.18 -14.76 10.90
CA ALA A 113 -19.14 -15.63 11.45
C ALA A 113 -18.78 -16.82 10.54
N ALA A 114 -17.50 -17.21 10.57
CA ALA A 114 -17.01 -18.54 10.24
C ALA A 114 -16.46 -19.20 11.53
N PRO A 115 -16.47 -20.54 11.66
CA PRO A 115 -16.23 -21.22 12.94
C PRO A 115 -14.77 -21.14 13.42
N ALA A 116 -14.60 -21.13 14.74
CA ALA A 116 -13.32 -20.94 15.41
C ALA A 116 -12.53 -22.23 15.68
N PRO A 117 -11.18 -22.20 15.66
CA PRO A 117 -10.34 -23.10 16.43
C PRO A 117 -10.15 -22.62 17.88
N ALA A 118 -9.69 -23.52 18.75
CA ALA A 118 -9.75 -23.38 20.22
C ALA A 118 -8.89 -22.24 20.81
N ALA A 119 -9.33 -21.76 21.98
CA ALA A 119 -8.67 -20.69 22.73
C ALA A 119 -7.46 -21.17 23.55
N VAL A 120 -6.42 -20.35 23.59
CA VAL A 120 -5.40 -20.34 24.65
C VAL A 120 -5.41 -18.95 25.29
N ALA A 121 -5.54 -18.90 26.61
CA ALA A 121 -5.77 -17.67 27.35
C ALA A 121 -4.47 -16.86 27.55
N ALA A 122 -4.52 -15.55 27.26
CA ALA A 122 -3.44 -14.62 27.59
C ALA A 122 -3.57 -14.10 29.03
N ALA A 123 -2.50 -14.24 29.82
CA ALA A 123 -2.42 -13.68 31.17
C ALA A 123 -1.85 -12.25 31.18
N LYS A 124 -2.32 -11.44 32.14
CA LYS A 124 -1.95 -10.02 32.35
C LYS A 124 -0.55 -9.89 33.01
N PRO A 125 0.25 -8.85 32.69
CA PRO A 125 1.59 -8.69 33.27
C PRO A 125 1.57 -8.25 34.75
N ALA A 126 2.57 -8.71 35.51
CA ALA A 126 2.81 -8.34 36.90
C ALA A 126 3.98 -7.34 37.04
N ALA A 127 3.97 -6.56 38.12
CA ALA A 127 4.96 -5.53 38.44
C ALA A 127 6.27 -6.12 39.04
N PRO A 128 7.41 -5.39 38.99
CA PRO A 128 8.71 -5.94 39.40
C PRO A 128 8.91 -5.95 40.92
N ALA A 129 9.65 -6.96 41.40
CA ALA A 129 10.15 -7.11 42.77
C ALA A 129 11.69 -6.83 42.82
N PRO A 130 12.28 -6.60 44.01
CA PRO A 130 13.47 -5.74 44.15
C PRO A 130 14.83 -6.42 43.89
N ALA A 131 15.85 -5.57 43.74
CA ALA A 131 17.24 -5.97 43.51
C ALA A 131 17.88 -6.68 44.72
N PRO A 132 18.82 -7.63 44.50
CA PRO A 132 19.59 -8.26 45.56
C PRO A 132 20.68 -7.33 46.11
N ALA A 133 21.00 -7.50 47.39
CA ALA A 133 21.97 -6.68 48.12
C ALA A 133 23.44 -7.05 47.80
N ALA A 134 24.35 -6.09 47.99
CA ALA A 134 25.78 -6.30 47.86
C ALA A 134 26.37 -7.03 49.09
N PRO A 135 27.34 -7.94 48.92
CA PRO A 135 28.13 -8.47 50.01
C PRO A 135 29.22 -7.48 50.47
N ALA A 136 29.46 -7.46 51.78
CA ALA A 136 30.50 -6.66 52.44
C ALA A 136 31.92 -7.27 52.23
N PRO A 137 33.00 -6.48 52.39
CA PRO A 137 34.37 -6.95 52.11
C PRO A 137 34.92 -7.83 53.23
N VAL A 138 35.69 -8.85 52.86
CA VAL A 138 36.55 -9.63 53.77
C VAL A 138 38.02 -9.40 53.42
N ALA A 139 38.85 -9.33 54.46
CA ALA A 139 40.19 -8.75 54.41
C ALA A 139 41.26 -9.66 53.77
N ALA A 140 42.35 -9.02 53.33
CA ALA A 140 43.50 -9.69 52.74
C ALA A 140 44.53 -10.15 53.78
N ALA A 141 45.22 -11.26 53.47
CA ALA A 141 46.55 -11.59 53.97
C ALA A 141 47.33 -12.37 52.87
N PRO A 142 48.66 -12.22 52.75
CA PRO A 142 49.50 -12.93 51.75
C PRO A 142 49.68 -14.41 52.18
N VAL A 143 50.09 -15.39 51.36
CA VAL A 143 51.27 -15.53 50.46
C VAL A 143 50.96 -16.63 49.40
N ALA A 144 51.73 -16.96 48.35
CA ALA A 144 53.05 -16.54 47.82
C ALA A 144 53.06 -16.69 46.28
N ALA A 145 54.21 -16.48 45.61
CA ALA A 145 54.38 -16.64 44.16
C ALA A 145 55.17 -17.91 43.76
N PRO A 146 54.71 -18.70 42.77
CA PRO A 146 55.55 -19.62 41.99
C PRO A 146 56.04 -18.99 40.67
N ALA A 147 57.17 -19.48 40.17
CA ALA A 147 57.87 -19.00 38.97
C ALA A 147 57.14 -19.35 37.65
N PRO A 148 57.42 -18.66 36.52
CA PRO A 148 56.61 -18.76 35.31
C PRO A 148 56.84 -20.05 34.51
N ALA A 149 55.73 -20.71 34.14
CA ALA A 149 55.68 -21.74 33.10
C ALA A 149 55.58 -21.10 31.70
N PRO A 150 56.00 -21.78 30.61
CA PRO A 150 56.17 -21.16 29.30
C PRO A 150 54.86 -20.67 28.67
N VAL A 151 54.97 -19.59 27.90
CA VAL A 151 53.86 -18.91 27.21
C VAL A 151 53.19 -19.79 26.14
N ALA A 152 52.12 -20.47 26.52
CA ALA A 152 51.13 -20.91 25.55
C ALA A 152 50.50 -19.69 24.88
N ALA A 153 50.35 -19.71 23.56
CA ALA A 153 49.84 -18.59 22.79
C ALA A 153 48.44 -18.19 23.26
N VAL A 154 48.33 -17.01 23.88
CA VAL A 154 47.04 -16.40 24.19
C VAL A 154 46.32 -16.16 22.88
N GLN A 155 45.26 -16.93 22.63
CA GLN A 155 44.30 -16.60 21.58
C GLN A 155 43.66 -15.27 21.97
N VAL A 156 44.06 -14.20 21.29
CA VAL A 156 43.52 -12.86 21.51
C VAL A 156 42.09 -12.86 20.98
N ALA A 157 41.13 -13.20 21.85
CA ALA A 157 39.72 -12.97 21.60
C ALA A 157 39.53 -11.48 21.28
N ALA A 158 38.91 -11.20 20.13
CA ALA A 158 38.67 -9.83 19.69
C ALA A 158 37.90 -9.06 20.77
N PRO A 159 38.24 -7.79 21.06
CA PRO A 159 37.66 -7.06 22.19
C PRO A 159 36.16 -6.85 22.00
N GLN A 160 35.38 -7.54 22.83
CA GLN A 160 33.94 -7.35 22.96
C GLN A 160 33.66 -6.00 23.63
N GLY A 161 33.50 -4.96 22.81
CA GLY A 161 33.24 -3.59 23.27
C GLY A 161 34.19 -2.58 22.65
N VAL A 162 33.84 -2.08 21.46
CA VAL A 162 34.54 -0.93 20.88
C VAL A 162 34.35 0.32 21.75
N ASN A 163 35.47 0.89 22.21
CA ASN A 163 35.60 2.25 22.77
C ASN A 163 34.75 2.58 24.01
N SER A 164 34.93 1.83 25.11
CA SER A 164 34.44 2.22 26.45
C SER A 164 34.90 3.63 26.89
N PHE A 165 36.04 4.11 26.37
CA PHE A 165 36.59 5.45 26.61
C PHE A 165 35.87 6.59 25.90
N ASN A 166 35.14 6.33 24.82
CA ASN A 166 34.47 7.38 24.05
C ASN A 166 32.97 7.11 23.94
N ARG A 167 32.27 7.31 25.07
CA ARG A 167 30.82 7.09 25.24
C ARG A 167 29.95 7.91 24.26
N LEU A 168 30.52 8.90 23.56
CA LEU A 168 29.87 9.68 22.50
C LEU A 168 29.99 9.03 21.11
N LEU A 169 31.06 8.25 20.86
CA LEU A 169 31.17 7.40 19.68
C LEU A 169 30.30 6.15 19.87
N ARG A 170 29.00 6.29 19.57
CA ARG A 170 28.13 5.12 19.39
C ARG A 170 28.78 4.19 18.35
N PRO A 171 28.86 2.87 18.59
CA PRO A 171 29.29 1.94 17.55
C PRO A 171 28.43 2.15 16.30
N PRO A 172 29.00 2.07 15.08
CA PRO A 172 28.23 2.19 13.86
C PRO A 172 27.10 1.16 13.90
N SER A 173 25.85 1.62 13.74
CA SER A 173 24.70 0.73 13.81
C SER A 173 24.89 -0.41 12.80
N GLN A 174 25.01 -1.64 13.30
CA GLN A 174 25.03 -2.85 12.47
C GLN A 174 23.63 -3.03 11.88
N ARG A 175 23.34 -2.32 10.80
CA ARG A 175 22.13 -2.50 10.00
C ARG A 175 22.31 -3.74 9.14
N ASN A 176 21.21 -4.43 8.85
CA ASN A 176 21.20 -5.66 8.05
C ASN A 176 22.03 -6.80 8.70
N ARG A 177 21.93 -6.98 10.03
CA ARG A 177 22.55 -8.14 10.73
C ARG A 177 22.04 -9.46 10.12
N PRO A 178 22.81 -10.55 10.21
CA PRO A 178 22.30 -11.88 9.92
C PRO A 178 21.05 -12.19 10.77
N PRO A 179 20.10 -13.02 10.30
CA PRO A 179 18.87 -13.33 11.05
C PRO A 179 19.13 -13.85 12.47
N ALA A 180 20.13 -14.71 12.67
CA ALA A 180 20.52 -15.20 14.00
C ALA A 180 21.04 -14.11 14.97
N GLU A 181 21.24 -12.89 14.49
CA GLU A 181 21.77 -11.76 15.25
C GLU A 181 20.86 -10.54 15.26
N ASP A 182 19.78 -10.49 14.47
CA ASP A 182 18.99 -9.27 14.29
C ASP A 182 18.10 -8.91 15.49
N GLY A 183 17.92 -9.83 16.44
CA GLY A 183 17.07 -9.66 17.62
C GLY A 183 15.57 -9.79 17.32
N ILE A 184 15.22 -10.30 16.13
CA ILE A 184 13.86 -10.57 15.64
C ILE A 184 13.65 -12.08 15.50
N HIS A 185 14.64 -12.80 14.97
CA HIS A 185 14.58 -14.25 14.81
C HIS A 185 15.19 -14.99 16.03
N ASP A 186 14.74 -16.23 16.26
CA ASP A 186 15.28 -17.09 17.31
C ASP A 186 16.66 -17.65 16.88
N PRO A 187 17.77 -17.32 17.58
CA PRO A 187 19.10 -17.82 17.26
C PRO A 187 19.28 -19.32 17.53
N GLY A 188 18.42 -19.93 18.35
CA GLY A 188 18.46 -21.36 18.69
C GLY A 188 17.76 -22.26 17.67
N ASN A 189 17.09 -21.68 16.67
CA ASN A 189 16.43 -22.44 15.60
C ASN A 189 17.38 -22.60 14.40
N ASP A 190 17.69 -23.86 14.03
CA ASP A 190 18.50 -24.20 12.86
C ASP A 190 18.01 -23.52 11.57
N GLY A 191 16.68 -23.37 11.43
CA GLY A 191 16.06 -22.68 10.30
C GLY A 191 16.46 -21.21 10.17
N THR A 192 16.82 -20.55 11.27
CA THR A 192 17.29 -19.15 11.26
C THR A 192 18.66 -19.02 10.59
N HIS A 193 19.53 -20.03 10.72
CA HIS A 193 20.86 -20.06 10.10
C HIS A 193 20.82 -20.42 8.61
N ALA A 194 19.73 -21.05 8.15
CA ALA A 194 19.48 -21.31 6.73
C ALA A 194 19.01 -20.06 5.94
N LEU A 195 18.62 -18.98 6.63
CA LEU A 195 18.18 -17.74 5.98
C LEU A 195 19.38 -16.91 5.49
N GLN A 196 19.32 -16.46 4.23
CA GLN A 196 20.39 -15.66 3.62
C GLN A 196 20.58 -14.33 4.38
N PRO A 197 21.80 -13.99 4.85
CA PRO A 197 22.07 -12.71 5.49
C PRO A 197 21.78 -11.53 4.55
N PRO A 198 21.10 -10.45 4.98
CA PRO A 198 20.68 -9.40 4.06
C PRO A 198 21.85 -8.62 3.43
N LEU A 199 23.00 -8.52 4.11
CA LEU A 199 24.23 -7.97 3.51
C LEU A 199 24.75 -8.79 2.33
N ALA A 200 24.59 -10.11 2.34
CA ALA A 200 24.93 -10.95 1.20
C ALA A 200 23.90 -10.78 0.07
N ALA A 201 22.61 -10.75 0.39
CA ALA A 201 21.53 -10.54 -0.59
C ALA A 201 21.59 -9.16 -1.28
N PHE A 202 22.10 -8.14 -0.59
CA PHE A 202 22.14 -6.76 -1.10
C PHE A 202 23.51 -6.35 -1.66
N ASN A 203 24.53 -7.22 -1.65
CA ASN A 203 25.90 -6.86 -2.02
C ASN A 203 26.01 -6.26 -3.44
N ASP A 204 25.31 -6.88 -4.39
CA ASP A 204 25.37 -6.54 -5.81
C ASP A 204 24.35 -5.45 -6.20
N LEU A 205 23.60 -4.92 -5.23
CA LEU A 205 22.60 -3.87 -5.44
C LEU A 205 23.21 -2.46 -5.31
N SER A 206 22.57 -1.48 -5.95
CA SER A 206 23.01 -0.09 -5.87
C SER A 206 22.76 0.47 -4.46
N ARG A 207 23.76 1.13 -3.88
CA ARG A 207 23.73 1.56 -2.46
C ARG A 207 23.01 2.90 -2.24
N SER A 208 22.36 3.02 -1.09
CA SER A 208 21.72 4.24 -0.57
C SER A 208 22.16 4.54 0.87
N ASN A 209 21.96 5.78 1.32
CA ASN A 209 22.09 6.15 2.73
C ASN A 209 20.79 5.93 3.52
N ALA A 210 19.66 5.76 2.84
CA ALA A 210 18.34 5.57 3.46
C ALA A 210 18.05 4.09 3.78
N GLY A 211 17.23 3.85 4.81
CA GLY A 211 16.63 2.55 5.10
C GLY A 211 17.62 1.39 5.28
N ASN A 212 17.44 0.34 4.46
CA ASN A 212 18.28 -0.86 4.38
C ASN A 212 19.58 -0.66 3.57
N ARG A 213 19.90 0.58 3.18
CA ARG A 213 21.02 0.97 2.32
C ARG A 213 20.96 0.46 0.86
N VAL A 214 19.79 0.07 0.37
CA VAL A 214 19.57 -0.27 -1.04
C VAL A 214 18.80 0.85 -1.73
N ASP A 215 19.31 1.33 -2.86
CA ASP A 215 18.54 2.10 -3.82
C ASP A 215 17.89 1.13 -4.82
N TRP A 216 16.67 0.71 -4.50
CA TRP A 216 15.88 -0.22 -5.32
C TRP A 216 15.57 0.35 -6.71
N VAL A 217 15.29 1.66 -6.80
CA VAL A 217 14.94 2.35 -8.06
C VAL A 217 16.16 2.47 -8.98
N LYS A 218 17.34 2.73 -8.42
CA LYS A 218 18.59 2.71 -9.18
C LYS A 218 18.97 1.28 -9.57
N SER A 219 18.78 0.30 -8.69
CA SER A 219 19.07 -1.11 -8.99
C SER A 219 18.24 -1.67 -10.15
N LEU A 220 16.95 -1.28 -10.25
CA LEU A 220 16.11 -1.56 -11.42
C LEU A 220 16.67 -0.95 -12.70
N ARG A 221 16.94 0.36 -12.70
CA ARG A 221 17.41 1.08 -13.89
C ARG A 221 18.78 0.60 -14.39
N GLU A 222 19.59 0.07 -13.48
CA GLU A 222 20.88 -0.57 -13.79
C GLU A 222 20.74 -2.06 -14.16
N ASN A 223 19.52 -2.60 -14.24
CA ASN A 223 19.20 -4.02 -14.49
C ASN A 223 19.91 -5.00 -13.54
N ARG A 224 20.23 -4.57 -12.32
CA ARG A 224 20.78 -5.44 -11.26
C ARG A 224 19.75 -6.43 -10.71
N ILE A 225 18.48 -6.19 -11.00
CA ILE A 225 17.32 -6.99 -10.60
C ILE A 225 16.28 -6.95 -11.72
N THR A 226 15.61 -8.08 -11.94
CA THR A 226 14.58 -8.24 -12.97
C THR A 226 13.30 -8.77 -12.33
N PRO A 227 12.40 -7.89 -11.84
CA PRO A 227 11.13 -8.32 -11.27
C PRO A 227 10.28 -9.08 -12.30
N ARG A 228 9.57 -10.11 -11.86
CA ARG A 228 8.56 -10.79 -12.69
C ARG A 228 7.23 -10.04 -12.56
N ALA A 229 6.59 -9.73 -13.68
CA ALA A 229 5.28 -9.07 -13.68
C ALA A 229 4.13 -9.99 -13.21
N ASP A 230 4.28 -11.31 -13.39
CA ASP A 230 3.34 -12.31 -12.86
C ASP A 230 4.08 -13.50 -12.24
N LYS A 231 3.38 -14.23 -11.37
CA LYS A 231 3.90 -15.43 -10.68
C LYS A 231 3.88 -16.69 -11.56
N VAL A 232 2.96 -16.78 -12.52
CA VAL A 232 2.68 -18.00 -13.31
C VAL A 232 3.12 -17.85 -14.76
N ASN A 233 2.75 -16.76 -15.41
CA ASN A 233 3.05 -16.47 -16.80
C ASN A 233 4.22 -15.49 -16.94
N ALA A 234 5.40 -16.03 -17.23
CA ALA A 234 6.63 -15.27 -17.46
C ALA A 234 6.59 -14.35 -18.71
N ALA A 235 5.63 -14.53 -19.62
CA ALA A 235 5.44 -13.66 -20.79
C ALA A 235 4.57 -12.42 -20.52
N THR A 236 3.96 -12.32 -19.33
CA THR A 236 3.18 -11.14 -18.92
C THR A 236 4.10 -9.93 -18.84
N GLN A 237 3.74 -8.83 -19.50
CA GLN A 237 4.48 -7.58 -19.43
C GLN A 237 3.95 -6.69 -18.29
N PRO A 238 4.81 -6.00 -17.53
CA PRO A 238 4.37 -5.11 -16.46
C PRO A 238 3.70 -3.85 -17.03
N MET A 239 2.56 -3.47 -16.45
CA MET A 239 1.89 -2.21 -16.79
C MET A 239 2.58 -1.04 -16.10
N VAL A 240 3.64 -0.50 -16.71
CA VAL A 240 4.36 0.67 -16.18
C VAL A 240 3.68 1.96 -16.64
N MET A 241 3.31 2.84 -15.69
CA MET A 241 2.71 4.14 -15.97
C MET A 241 3.63 5.30 -15.56
N ASP A 242 4.11 6.07 -16.53
CA ASP A 242 4.96 7.24 -16.27
C ASP A 242 4.12 8.51 -16.00
N LEU A 243 3.61 8.62 -14.76
CA LEU A 243 2.80 9.75 -14.31
C LEU A 243 3.20 10.24 -12.91
N ASN A 244 3.63 11.49 -12.81
CA ASN A 244 3.93 12.15 -11.53
C ASN A 244 2.71 12.88 -10.98
N ILE A 245 2.25 12.50 -9.79
CA ILE A 245 1.25 13.23 -9.02
C ILE A 245 1.97 14.14 -8.03
N VAL A 246 1.71 15.45 -8.13
CA VAL A 246 2.21 16.43 -7.17
C VAL A 246 1.12 16.74 -6.15
N ARG A 247 1.46 16.64 -4.86
CA ARG A 247 0.63 17.10 -3.74
C ARG A 247 1.26 18.36 -3.15
N GLU A 248 0.59 19.48 -3.34
CA GLU A 248 0.93 20.75 -2.72
C GLU A 248 0.81 20.66 -1.20
N VAL A 249 1.80 21.19 -0.48
CA VAL A 249 1.85 21.13 0.99
C VAL A 249 1.66 22.52 1.58
N LYS A 250 0.78 22.66 2.57
CA LYS A 250 0.63 23.91 3.33
C LYS A 250 1.81 24.02 4.32
N GLY A 251 2.69 25.00 4.14
CA GLY A 251 3.91 25.18 4.93
C GLY A 251 5.13 25.61 4.10
N SER A 252 6.32 25.58 4.69
CA SER A 252 7.61 25.93 4.07
C SER A 252 8.32 24.77 3.36
N MET A 253 7.91 23.53 3.63
CA MET A 253 8.48 22.34 2.97
C MET A 253 8.17 22.33 1.46
N PRO A 254 9.06 21.74 0.62
CA PRO A 254 8.77 21.49 -0.79
C PRO A 254 7.48 20.67 -1.00
N ASP A 255 6.92 20.70 -2.20
CA ASP A 255 5.76 19.89 -2.53
C ASP A 255 6.14 18.41 -2.71
N VAL A 256 5.19 17.52 -2.40
CA VAL A 256 5.43 16.08 -2.44
C VAL A 256 5.18 15.55 -3.84
N VAL A 257 6.11 14.74 -4.36
CA VAL A 257 5.95 14.04 -5.64
C VAL A 257 5.74 12.56 -5.38
N TYR A 258 4.65 12.02 -5.91
CA TYR A 258 4.41 10.58 -6.04
C TYR A 258 4.56 10.19 -7.52
N PRO A 259 5.63 9.46 -7.89
CA PRO A 259 5.84 9.07 -9.28
C PRO A 259 5.33 7.63 -9.51
N HIS A 260 4.34 7.45 -10.39
CA HIS A 260 3.77 6.12 -10.63
C HIS A 260 4.79 5.14 -11.20
N LYS A 261 5.72 5.60 -12.06
CA LYS A 261 6.67 4.75 -12.78
C LYS A 261 7.39 3.77 -11.85
N GLN A 262 8.07 4.30 -10.84
CA GLN A 262 8.87 3.53 -9.87
C GLN A 262 8.04 2.60 -8.98
N HIS A 263 6.74 2.87 -8.83
CA HIS A 263 5.82 1.99 -8.11
C HIS A 263 5.29 0.88 -9.04
N THR A 264 4.87 1.24 -10.25
CA THR A 264 4.33 0.32 -11.28
C THR A 264 5.39 -0.56 -11.95
N GLU A 265 6.67 -0.28 -11.75
CA GLU A 265 7.79 -1.18 -12.10
C GLU A 265 7.84 -2.46 -11.23
N TRP A 266 7.14 -2.49 -10.08
CA TRP A 266 7.04 -3.65 -9.18
C TRP A 266 5.62 -4.05 -8.79
N LEU A 267 4.70 -3.08 -8.73
CA LEU A 267 3.37 -3.24 -8.15
C LEU A 267 2.30 -3.07 -9.22
N ASP A 268 1.21 -3.82 -9.09
CA ASP A 268 0.03 -3.63 -9.90
C ASP A 268 -0.84 -2.48 -9.37
N CYS A 269 -1.69 -1.93 -10.23
CA CYS A 269 -2.67 -0.90 -9.88
C CYS A 269 -3.54 -1.31 -8.67
N SER A 270 -3.90 -2.59 -8.56
CA SER A 270 -4.71 -3.16 -7.47
C SER A 270 -4.02 -3.13 -6.10
N ASN A 271 -2.68 -3.05 -6.04
CA ASN A 271 -1.97 -2.90 -4.76
C ASN A 271 -2.25 -1.55 -4.09
N CYS A 272 -2.67 -0.54 -4.87
CA CYS A 272 -2.90 0.83 -4.40
C CYS A 272 -4.38 1.26 -4.47
N HIS A 273 -5.07 0.88 -5.54
CA HIS A 273 -6.42 1.36 -5.85
C HIS A 273 -7.47 0.25 -5.77
N PRO A 274 -8.70 0.55 -5.29
CA PRO A 274 -9.16 1.81 -4.69
C PRO A 274 -8.89 1.92 -3.17
N ALA A 275 -8.27 0.90 -2.57
CA ALA A 275 -8.25 0.69 -1.12
C ALA A 275 -7.38 1.71 -0.35
N ILE A 276 -6.13 1.94 -0.79
CA ILE A 276 -5.20 2.88 -0.13
C ILE A 276 -5.43 4.29 -0.67
N PHE A 277 -5.63 4.40 -1.99
CA PHE A 277 -5.87 5.65 -2.68
C PHE A 277 -7.11 5.54 -3.57
N LYS A 278 -7.91 6.61 -3.64
CA LYS A 278 -8.99 6.77 -4.60
C LYS A 278 -8.42 7.42 -5.88
N PRO A 279 -8.66 6.87 -7.09
CA PRO A 279 -8.15 7.41 -8.34
C PRO A 279 -8.95 8.65 -8.80
N GLN A 280 -9.00 9.68 -7.95
CA GLN A 280 -9.74 10.92 -8.19
C GLN A 280 -8.99 12.10 -7.58
N LYS A 281 -8.80 13.18 -8.36
CA LYS A 281 -8.15 14.41 -7.90
C LYS A 281 -8.87 14.97 -6.67
N GLY A 282 -8.10 15.26 -5.61
CA GLY A 282 -8.61 15.81 -4.35
C GLY A 282 -9.34 14.84 -3.41
N ALA A 283 -9.59 13.58 -3.83
CA ALA A 283 -10.32 12.61 -2.99
C ALA A 283 -9.48 12.00 -1.86
N ASN A 284 -8.14 12.13 -1.93
CA ASN A 284 -7.21 11.57 -0.95
C ASN A 284 -6.74 12.67 0.02
N GLN A 285 -7.22 12.59 1.26
CA GLN A 285 -6.77 13.47 2.35
C GLN A 285 -5.65 12.78 3.12
N ILE A 286 -4.41 13.22 2.85
CA ILE A 286 -3.19 12.63 3.42
C ILE A 286 -2.53 13.65 4.32
N SER A 287 -2.17 13.24 5.54
CA SER A 287 -1.42 14.02 6.52
C SER A 287 -0.16 13.27 6.95
N MET A 288 0.80 13.98 7.56
CA MET A 288 1.94 13.29 8.18
C MET A 288 1.52 12.39 9.34
N ALA A 289 0.46 12.74 10.08
CA ALA A 289 -0.07 11.91 11.16
C ALA A 289 -0.62 10.58 10.64
N SER A 290 -1.43 10.59 9.58
CA SER A 290 -1.94 9.36 8.94
C SER A 290 -0.81 8.51 8.35
N ILE A 291 0.24 9.13 7.78
CA ILE A 291 1.43 8.40 7.31
C ILE A 291 2.17 7.72 8.46
N LEU A 292 2.36 8.40 9.60
CA LEU A 292 3.01 7.81 10.79
C LEU A 292 2.16 6.69 11.43
N LEU A 293 0.84 6.74 11.29
CA LEU A 293 -0.09 5.67 11.70
C LEU A 293 -0.11 4.48 10.72
N GLY A 294 0.62 4.56 9.61
CA GLY A 294 0.69 3.47 8.61
C GLY A 294 -0.41 3.50 7.55
N GLU A 295 -1.09 4.62 7.38
CA GLU A 295 -2.11 4.83 6.34
C GLU A 295 -1.53 5.55 5.10
N ALA A 296 -2.22 5.45 3.96
CA ALA A 296 -1.82 6.08 2.70
C ALA A 296 -0.37 5.70 2.31
N CYS A 297 0.56 6.66 2.25
CA CYS A 297 1.97 6.37 1.97
C CYS A 297 2.63 5.54 3.09
N GLY A 298 2.14 5.64 4.33
CA GLY A 298 2.62 4.89 5.49
C GLY A 298 2.36 3.38 5.43
N THR A 299 1.48 2.93 4.53
CA THR A 299 1.27 1.50 4.29
C THR A 299 2.58 0.82 3.83
N CYS A 300 3.40 1.54 3.06
CA CYS A 300 4.64 1.04 2.47
C CYS A 300 5.90 1.73 3.03
N HIS A 301 5.92 3.05 3.19
CA HIS A 301 7.10 3.77 3.68
C HIS A 301 7.37 3.49 5.16
N GLY A 302 8.61 3.12 5.49
CA GLY A 302 9.00 2.69 6.84
C GLY A 302 8.79 1.20 7.14
N LYS A 303 8.15 0.43 6.22
CA LYS A 303 8.01 -1.03 6.32
C LYS A 303 8.66 -1.75 5.15
N VAL A 304 8.29 -1.35 3.93
CA VAL A 304 8.74 -1.94 2.66
C VAL A 304 9.67 -0.99 1.90
N ALA A 305 9.32 0.31 1.89
CA ALA A 305 10.11 1.37 1.28
C ALA A 305 10.91 2.16 2.33
N PHE A 306 11.69 3.14 1.88
CA PHE A 306 12.55 3.98 2.74
C PHE A 306 11.81 4.59 3.94
N PRO A 307 12.50 4.84 5.06
CA PRO A 307 11.88 5.34 6.29
C PRO A 307 11.37 6.77 6.14
N VAL A 308 10.22 7.04 6.76
CA VAL A 308 9.50 8.32 6.72
C VAL A 308 10.28 9.51 7.31
N SER A 309 11.42 9.27 7.96
CA SER A 309 12.38 10.28 8.40
C SER A 309 13.11 10.99 7.25
N GLU A 310 13.17 10.38 6.07
CA GLU A 310 13.89 10.91 4.90
C GLU A 310 13.05 11.95 4.15
N CYS A 311 12.71 13.07 4.80
CA CYS A 311 11.69 14.02 4.33
C CYS A 311 11.88 14.47 2.87
N ARG A 312 13.12 14.67 2.41
CA ARG A 312 13.43 15.14 1.04
C ARG A 312 13.17 14.10 -0.06
N LEU A 313 13.06 12.82 0.26
CA LEU A 313 12.68 11.80 -0.73
C LEU A 313 11.21 11.92 -1.14
N CYS A 314 10.34 12.36 -0.23
CA CYS A 314 8.95 12.70 -0.53
C CYS A 314 8.81 14.16 -1.01
N HIS A 315 9.36 15.10 -0.24
CA HIS A 315 9.32 16.54 -0.51
C HIS A 315 10.42 16.94 -1.51
N SER A 316 10.28 16.48 -2.75
CA SER A 316 11.30 16.55 -3.80
C SER A 316 11.07 17.66 -4.84
N LYS A 317 9.86 18.23 -4.93
CA LYS A 317 9.57 19.35 -5.85
C LYS A 317 9.66 20.69 -5.12
N PRO A 318 10.63 21.57 -5.42
CA PRO A 318 10.68 22.91 -4.87
C PRO A 318 9.37 23.65 -5.09
N LYS A 319 8.96 24.46 -4.10
CA LYS A 319 7.82 25.35 -4.28
C LYS A 319 8.13 26.36 -5.37
N GLN A 320 7.14 26.61 -6.22
CA GLN A 320 7.19 27.75 -7.13
C GLN A 320 7.15 29.01 -6.26
N ALA A 321 8.07 29.94 -6.49
CA ALA A 321 7.98 31.26 -5.90
C ALA A 321 6.64 31.87 -6.33
N ALA A 322 5.92 32.52 -5.40
CA ALA A 322 4.71 33.25 -5.77
C ALA A 322 5.09 34.27 -6.86
N PRO A 323 4.30 34.39 -7.95
CA PRO A 323 4.57 35.41 -8.95
C PRO A 323 4.59 36.77 -8.26
N ALA A 324 5.67 37.53 -8.46
CA ALA A 324 5.78 38.88 -7.91
C ALA A 324 4.55 39.67 -8.35
N THR A 325 3.76 40.17 -7.39
CA THR A 325 2.57 40.96 -7.69
C THR A 325 3.00 42.17 -8.50
N ALA A 326 2.64 42.20 -9.77
CA ALA A 326 2.90 43.31 -10.65
C ALA A 326 2.38 44.58 -9.97
N ALA A 327 3.28 45.52 -9.68
CA ALA A 327 2.91 46.78 -9.10
C ALA A 327 1.95 47.46 -10.09
N ALA A 328 0.71 47.68 -9.67
CA ALA A 328 -0.22 48.45 -10.45
C ALA A 328 0.28 49.90 -10.48
N GLU A 329 0.88 50.31 -11.59
CA GLU A 329 1.21 51.70 -11.86
C GLU A 329 -0.09 52.50 -11.94
N GLY A 330 -0.50 53.05 -10.79
CA GLY A 330 -1.67 53.90 -10.68
C GLY A 330 -1.45 55.20 -11.44
N THR A 331 -2.21 55.37 -12.52
CA THR A 331 -2.19 56.56 -13.39
C THR A 331 -2.44 57.84 -12.60
N ALA A 332 -1.38 58.56 -12.26
CA ALA A 332 -1.46 59.88 -11.63
C ALA A 332 -1.51 60.99 -12.70
N ALA A 333 -2.63 61.08 -13.42
CA ALA A 333 -2.92 62.27 -14.22
C ALA A 333 -3.31 63.42 -13.28
N LYS A 334 -2.44 64.43 -13.14
CA LYS A 334 -2.78 65.73 -12.54
C LYS A 334 -2.08 66.86 -13.29
N GLN A 335 -2.93 67.63 -13.97
CA GLN A 335 -2.89 69.09 -14.22
C GLN A 335 -1.54 69.78 -14.13
#